data_AF-A0A7S1DFR8-F1
#
_entry.id   AF-A0A7S1DFR8-F1
#
_cell.length_a   1.000
_cell.length_b   1.000
_cell.length_c   1.000
_cell.angle_alpha   90.00
_cell.angle_beta   90.00
_cell.angle_gamma   90.00
#
_symmetry.space_group_name_H-M   'P 1'
#
loop_
_entity.id
_entity.type
_entity.pdbx_description
1 polymer ?
#
loop_
_entity_poly.entity_id
_entity_poly.type
_entity_poly.pdbx_seq_one_letter_code
_entity_poly.pdbx_strand_id
1 'polypeptide(L)'
;ANMQEMAAGGASADLRFLKDYVLCHGTAPRHAATYSKGTFPEDEEFSLGGWKEGFRIKILDITEDDMTFDMSGLDVSIANALRRLLLSEVPTVAIEKVFITNNNGVLRDELLAHRLGLIPIKVDPCSFNFPSAATKAATYESELDPTEVVKFRLKVKCMREAGAGRDQEPVNSKIFSKQLEWVPIGEQEERFANDRPEPVHSDILITRLRPGQEIDLTMHCHKGNNCGERGHAKWSPVATAWYRLLPRIDIVEDVEGEDAEALVQ
;
A
#
# COMPACT_ATOMS: atom_id res chain seq x y z
N ALA A 1 -7.28 -22.44 -40.72
CA ALA A 1 -7.71 -21.91 -42.04
C ALA A 1 -6.94 -20.61 -42.30
N ASN A 2 -6.47 -20.43 -43.53
CA ASN A 2 -5.30 -19.65 -43.96
C ASN A 2 -5.14 -18.23 -43.36
N MET A 3 -3.88 -17.79 -43.19
CA MET A 3 -3.49 -16.36 -43.15
C MET A 3 -4.07 -15.53 -44.32
N GLN A 4 -4.54 -16.17 -45.40
CA GLN A 4 -5.27 -15.55 -46.51
C GLN A 4 -6.77 -15.31 -46.23
N GLU A 5 -7.40 -16.00 -45.29
CA GLU A 5 -8.77 -15.69 -44.86
C GLU A 5 -8.81 -14.53 -43.85
N MET A 6 -7.72 -14.30 -43.10
CA MET A 6 -7.56 -13.04 -42.37
C MET A 6 -7.42 -11.84 -43.31
N ALA A 7 -6.88 -12.04 -44.52
CA ALA A 7 -6.87 -11.02 -45.58
C ALA A 7 -8.22 -10.84 -46.30
N ALA A 8 -9.20 -11.73 -46.06
CA ALA A 8 -10.54 -11.66 -46.66
C ALA A 8 -11.55 -10.89 -45.78
N GLY A 9 -11.23 -10.67 -44.50
CA GLY A 9 -11.92 -9.71 -43.64
C GLY A 9 -11.35 -8.31 -43.91
N GLY A 10 -12.05 -7.50 -44.71
CA GLY A 10 -11.57 -6.19 -45.16
C GLY A 10 -11.02 -5.29 -44.04
N ALA A 11 -10.19 -4.31 -44.43
CA ALA A 11 -9.39 -3.40 -43.59
C ALA A 11 -10.02 -2.94 -42.24
N SER A 12 -11.34 -2.91 -42.11
CA SER A 12 -12.09 -2.74 -40.87
C SER A 12 -11.73 -3.76 -39.76
N ALA A 13 -11.58 -5.04 -40.07
CA ALA A 13 -11.28 -6.08 -39.06
C ALA A 13 -9.87 -5.93 -38.47
N ASP A 14 -8.90 -5.62 -39.33
CA ASP A 14 -7.51 -5.33 -38.92
C ASP A 14 -7.42 -4.08 -38.03
N LEU A 15 -8.21 -3.04 -38.33
CA LEU A 15 -8.24 -1.80 -37.54
C LEU A 15 -8.84 -1.99 -36.14
N ARG A 16 -9.86 -2.85 -35.99
CA ARG A 16 -10.41 -3.22 -34.67
C ARG A 16 -9.38 -3.98 -33.84
N PHE A 17 -8.67 -4.91 -34.47
CA PHE A 17 -7.62 -5.67 -33.80
C PHE A 17 -6.48 -4.77 -33.30
N LEU A 18 -6.08 -3.79 -34.12
CA LEU A 18 -5.13 -2.73 -33.76
C LEU A 18 -5.56 -1.90 -32.55
N LYS A 19 -6.87 -1.66 -32.42
CA LYS A 19 -7.44 -0.82 -31.36
C LYS A 19 -7.63 -1.56 -30.04
N ASP A 20 -8.06 -2.82 -30.09
CA ASP A 20 -8.52 -3.55 -28.90
C ASP A 20 -7.43 -4.43 -28.26
N TYR A 21 -6.37 -4.78 -29.00
CA TYR A 21 -5.35 -5.73 -28.53
C TYR A 21 -3.94 -5.17 -28.58
N VAL A 22 -3.22 -5.35 -27.47
CA VAL A 22 -1.76 -5.17 -27.40
C VAL A 22 -1.11 -6.51 -27.76
N LEU A 23 -0.29 -6.50 -28.81
CA LEU A 23 0.40 -7.71 -29.28
C LEU A 23 1.73 -7.90 -28.57
N CYS A 24 1.92 -9.06 -27.95
CA CYS A 24 3.20 -9.47 -27.38
C CYS A 24 4.07 -10.14 -28.47
N HIS A 25 4.98 -9.39 -29.09
CA HIS A 25 5.95 -9.93 -30.04
C HIS A 25 7.27 -10.23 -29.33
N GLY A 26 8.06 -11.20 -29.83
CA GLY A 26 9.31 -11.66 -29.20
C GLY A 26 10.44 -10.63 -29.10
N THR A 27 10.28 -9.45 -29.71
CA THR A 27 11.24 -8.34 -29.65
C THR A 27 10.73 -7.17 -28.81
N ALA A 28 9.47 -6.76 -28.99
CA ALA A 28 8.84 -5.66 -28.28
C ALA A 28 7.32 -5.71 -28.44
N PRO A 29 6.53 -5.18 -27.49
CA PRO A 29 5.08 -5.09 -27.64
C PRO A 29 4.70 -4.15 -28.80
N ARG A 30 3.65 -4.50 -29.54
CA ARG A 30 3.03 -3.64 -30.57
C ARG A 30 1.64 -3.19 -30.11
N HIS A 31 1.20 -2.04 -30.62
CA HIS A 31 -0.09 -1.41 -30.32
C HIS A 31 -0.30 -1.07 -28.84
N ALA A 32 0.78 -0.69 -28.14
CA ALA A 32 0.72 -0.34 -26.72
C ALA A 32 0.12 1.05 -26.43
N ALA A 33 -0.22 1.82 -27.47
CA ALA A 33 -0.77 3.16 -27.32
C ALA A 33 -2.30 3.13 -27.25
N THR A 34 -2.87 3.94 -26.36
CA THR A 34 -4.30 4.20 -26.34
C THR A 34 -4.66 5.18 -27.46
N TYR A 35 -5.66 4.84 -28.27
CA TYR A 35 -6.18 5.71 -29.32
C TYR A 35 -7.40 6.49 -28.82
N SER A 36 -7.44 7.79 -29.09
CA SER A 36 -8.61 8.62 -28.79
C SER A 36 -9.77 8.31 -29.74
N LYS A 37 -11.01 8.44 -29.26
CA LYS A 37 -12.20 8.41 -30.11
C LYS A 37 -12.08 9.45 -31.24
N GLY A 38 -12.24 9.01 -32.48
CA GLY A 38 -12.08 9.82 -33.70
C GLY A 38 -10.77 9.54 -34.44
N THR A 39 -9.93 8.64 -33.94
CA THR A 39 -8.73 8.19 -34.67
C THR A 39 -9.11 7.21 -35.78
N PHE A 40 -10.14 6.40 -35.54
CA PHE A 40 -10.67 5.46 -36.52
C PHE A 40 -12.03 5.89 -37.06
N PRO A 41 -12.37 5.61 -38.33
CA PRO A 41 -13.66 5.96 -38.93
C PRO A 41 -14.87 5.34 -38.22
N GLU A 42 -14.66 4.24 -37.48
CA GLU A 42 -15.69 3.48 -36.76
C GLU A 42 -15.88 3.94 -35.31
N ASP A 43 -15.16 4.99 -34.88
CA ASP A 43 -15.25 5.46 -33.51
C ASP A 43 -16.57 6.20 -33.26
N GLU A 44 -17.42 5.61 -32.43
CA GLU A 44 -18.57 6.30 -31.86
C GLU A 44 -18.11 7.38 -30.85
N GLU A 45 -18.81 8.52 -30.87
CA GLU A 45 -18.63 9.57 -29.86
C GLU A 45 -18.83 9.02 -28.44
N PHE A 46 -18.30 9.71 -27.45
CA PHE A 46 -18.47 9.27 -26.06
C PHE A 46 -19.93 9.44 -25.63
N SER A 47 -20.58 8.32 -25.28
CA SER A 47 -21.90 8.31 -24.65
C SER A 47 -21.80 7.66 -23.26
N LEU A 48 -22.36 8.34 -22.25
CA LEU A 48 -22.36 7.82 -20.88
C LEU A 48 -23.20 6.54 -20.75
N GLY A 49 -24.30 6.46 -21.51
CA GLY A 49 -25.17 5.28 -21.56
C GLY A 49 -24.42 4.04 -22.07
N GLY A 50 -23.75 4.15 -23.22
CA GLY A 50 -22.97 3.04 -23.78
C GLY A 50 -21.78 2.64 -22.90
N TRP A 51 -21.11 3.62 -22.26
CA TRP A 51 -20.05 3.31 -21.31
C TRP A 51 -20.56 2.51 -20.10
N LYS A 52 -21.71 2.89 -19.54
CA LYS A 52 -22.31 2.22 -18.38
C LYS A 52 -22.70 0.76 -18.67
N GLU A 53 -23.12 0.47 -19.90
CA GLU A 53 -23.45 -0.90 -20.33
C GLU A 53 -22.20 -1.78 -20.49
N GLY A 54 -21.08 -1.21 -20.92
CA GLY A 54 -19.80 -1.91 -21.08
C GLY A 54 -19.00 -2.08 -19.79
N PHE A 55 -19.22 -1.22 -18.79
CA PHE A 55 -18.48 -1.25 -17.54
C PHE A 55 -18.94 -2.38 -16.63
N ARG A 56 -18.03 -3.31 -16.30
CA ARG A 56 -18.27 -4.40 -15.34
C ARG A 56 -17.08 -4.59 -14.43
N ILE A 57 -17.38 -4.88 -13.16
CA ILE A 57 -16.39 -5.24 -12.15
C ILE A 57 -16.72 -6.65 -11.67
N LYS A 58 -15.73 -7.53 -11.68
CA LYS A 58 -15.85 -8.89 -11.13
C LYS A 58 -14.80 -9.08 -10.05
N ILE A 59 -15.25 -9.27 -8.81
CA ILE A 59 -14.37 -9.58 -7.70
C ILE A 59 -13.98 -11.06 -7.82
N LEU A 60 -12.67 -11.34 -7.84
CA LEU A 60 -12.14 -12.70 -7.92
C LEU A 60 -11.89 -13.28 -6.53
N ASP A 61 -11.17 -12.51 -5.70
CA ASP A 61 -10.77 -12.94 -4.36
C ASP A 61 -10.69 -11.74 -3.40
N ILE A 62 -11.08 -11.96 -2.15
CA ILE A 62 -10.97 -10.99 -1.05
C ILE A 62 -10.48 -11.75 0.18
N THR A 63 -9.29 -11.38 0.65
CA THR A 63 -8.74 -11.80 1.94
C THR A 63 -8.74 -10.63 2.92
N GLU A 64 -8.15 -10.80 4.11
CA GLU A 64 -8.06 -9.72 5.11
C GLU A 64 -7.14 -8.58 4.66
N ASP A 65 -6.03 -8.91 4.00
CA ASP A 65 -5.00 -7.94 3.59
C ASP A 65 -4.97 -7.67 2.06
N ASP A 66 -5.49 -8.60 1.25
CA ASP A 66 -5.40 -8.54 -0.21
C ASP A 66 -6.79 -8.59 -0.89
N MET A 67 -6.90 -7.93 -2.03
CA MET A 67 -8.10 -7.97 -2.89
C MET A 67 -7.69 -8.07 -4.36
N THR A 68 -8.26 -9.03 -5.08
CA THR A 68 -8.08 -9.20 -6.53
C THR A 68 -9.42 -9.10 -7.25
N PHE A 69 -9.48 -8.25 -8.28
CA PHE A 69 -10.69 -8.05 -9.06
C PHE A 69 -10.37 -7.68 -10.52
N ASP A 70 -11.28 -8.04 -11.42
CA ASP A 70 -11.24 -7.70 -12.83
C ASP A 70 -12.13 -6.48 -13.10
N MET A 71 -11.62 -5.55 -13.89
CA MET A 71 -12.38 -4.40 -14.41
C MET A 71 -12.40 -4.47 -15.94
N SER A 72 -13.60 -4.49 -16.54
CA SER A 72 -13.77 -4.45 -18.00
C SER A 72 -14.53 -3.19 -18.42
N GLY A 73 -14.22 -2.65 -19.60
CA GLY A 73 -14.87 -1.44 -20.13
C GLY A 73 -14.31 -0.12 -19.61
N LEU A 74 -13.09 -0.14 -19.06
CA LEU A 74 -12.38 1.04 -18.56
C LEU A 74 -11.14 1.33 -19.40
N ASP A 75 -10.83 2.61 -19.60
CA ASP A 75 -9.58 3.03 -20.22
C ASP A 75 -8.37 2.86 -19.28
N VAL A 76 -7.21 2.58 -19.86
CA VAL A 76 -5.94 2.38 -19.14
C VAL A 76 -5.55 3.62 -18.32
N SER A 77 -5.88 4.83 -18.80
CA SER A 77 -5.57 6.07 -18.07
C SER A 77 -6.31 6.14 -16.73
N ILE A 78 -7.57 5.72 -16.68
CA ILE A 78 -8.39 5.73 -15.45
C ILE A 78 -7.93 4.62 -14.51
N ALA A 79 -7.65 3.41 -15.03
CA ALA A 79 -7.09 2.32 -14.22
C ALA A 79 -5.76 2.73 -13.57
N ASN A 80 -4.88 3.39 -14.33
CA ASN A 80 -3.62 3.92 -13.81
C ASN A 80 -3.83 5.08 -12.83
N ALA A 81 -4.84 5.94 -13.04
CA ALA A 81 -5.20 6.98 -12.10
C ALA A 81 -5.65 6.40 -10.75
N LEU A 82 -6.52 5.38 -10.76
CA LEU A 82 -6.94 4.66 -9.54
C LEU A 82 -5.74 4.03 -8.82
N ARG A 83 -4.86 3.36 -9.56
CA ARG A 83 -3.62 2.79 -8.99
C ARG A 83 -2.77 3.87 -8.30
N ARG A 84 -2.61 5.03 -8.93
CA ARG A 84 -1.83 6.16 -8.37
C ARG A 84 -2.51 6.77 -7.15
N LEU A 85 -3.85 6.89 -7.17
CA LEU A 85 -4.65 7.38 -6.05
C LEU A 85 -4.43 6.49 -4.82
N LEU A 86 -4.54 5.17 -4.99
CA LEU A 86 -4.34 4.19 -3.92
C LEU A 86 -2.93 4.25 -3.32
N LEU A 87 -1.89 4.45 -4.15
CA LEU A 87 -0.51 4.52 -3.69
C LEU A 87 -0.15 5.82 -2.97
N SER A 88 -0.75 6.94 -3.39
CA SER A 88 -0.23 8.28 -3.06
C SER A 88 -1.20 9.20 -2.33
N GLU A 89 -2.50 9.15 -2.65
CA GLU A 89 -3.45 10.18 -2.20
C GLU A 89 -4.32 9.74 -1.02
N VAL A 90 -4.57 8.45 -0.87
CA VAL A 90 -5.37 7.93 0.26
C VAL A 90 -4.62 8.18 1.57
N PRO A 91 -5.19 8.97 2.50
CA PRO A 91 -4.49 9.36 3.72
C PRO A 91 -4.54 8.25 4.78
N THR A 92 -3.46 8.13 5.54
CA THR A 92 -3.32 7.20 6.67
C THR A 92 -2.74 7.91 7.88
N VAL A 93 -2.75 7.26 9.04
CA VAL A 93 -2.12 7.76 10.26
C VAL A 93 -0.80 7.00 10.48
N ALA A 94 0.30 7.74 10.61
CA ALA A 94 1.62 7.16 10.85
C ALA A 94 2.41 8.00 11.86
N ILE A 95 3.43 7.39 12.47
CA ILE A 95 4.33 8.06 13.42
C ILE A 95 5.18 9.09 12.66
N GLU A 96 5.16 10.34 13.13
CA GLU A 96 5.93 11.43 12.52
C GLU A 96 6.98 12.02 13.46
N LYS A 97 6.58 12.33 14.70
CA LYS A 97 7.50 12.87 15.70
C LYS A 97 7.81 11.82 16.74
N VAL A 98 9.09 11.65 17.04
CA VAL A 98 9.58 10.77 18.09
C VAL A 98 10.39 11.61 19.07
N PHE A 99 9.91 11.70 20.30
CA PHE A 99 10.55 12.40 21.41
C PHE A 99 11.29 11.38 22.26
N ILE A 100 12.61 11.38 22.18
CA ILE A 100 13.47 10.46 22.91
C ILE A 100 13.88 11.14 24.21
N THR A 101 13.49 10.56 25.34
CA THR A 101 13.92 11.05 26.67
C THR A 101 15.22 10.40 27.09
N ASN A 102 15.34 9.09 26.86
CA ASN A 102 16.59 8.37 27.08
C ASN A 102 16.74 7.22 26.06
N ASN A 103 17.89 7.14 25.42
CA ASN A 103 18.27 6.00 24.58
C ASN A 103 19.70 5.58 24.92
N ASN A 104 19.82 4.51 25.71
CA ASN A 104 21.10 3.85 26.00
C ASN A 104 21.31 2.60 25.14
N GLY A 105 20.52 2.44 24.08
CA GLY A 105 20.59 1.33 23.13
C GLY A 105 21.76 1.42 22.16
N VAL A 106 21.91 0.38 21.32
CA VAL A 106 22.96 0.34 20.28
C VAL A 106 22.53 1.10 19.02
N LEU A 107 21.23 1.15 18.73
CA LEU A 107 20.70 1.91 17.59
C LEU A 107 20.73 3.40 17.92
N ARG A 108 21.23 4.18 16.97
CA ARG A 108 21.18 5.64 17.01
C ARG A 108 19.74 6.13 16.90
N ASP A 109 19.51 7.31 17.47
CA ASP A 109 18.20 7.95 17.59
C ASP A 109 17.51 8.13 16.23
N GLU A 110 18.23 8.56 15.21
CA GLU A 110 17.66 8.82 13.88
C GLU A 110 17.20 7.53 13.21
N LEU A 111 17.99 6.46 13.35
CA LEU A 111 17.66 5.16 12.78
C LEU A 111 16.49 4.50 13.55
N LEU A 112 16.46 4.68 14.87
CA LEU A 112 15.33 4.21 15.69
C LEU A 112 14.04 4.94 15.31
N ALA A 113 14.07 6.26 15.20
CA ALA A 113 12.93 7.07 14.81
C ALA A 113 12.43 6.73 13.39
N HIS A 114 13.36 6.52 12.44
CA HIS A 114 13.01 6.10 11.08
C HIS A 114 12.28 4.74 11.06
N ARG A 115 12.76 3.76 11.85
CA ARG A 115 12.10 2.45 11.95
C ARG A 115 10.72 2.55 12.57
N LEU A 116 10.57 3.33 13.64
CA LEU A 116 9.28 3.57 14.29
C LEU A 116 8.30 4.25 13.32
N GLY A 117 8.78 5.18 12.49
CA GLY A 117 7.98 5.85 11.47
C GLY A 117 7.38 4.93 10.40
N LEU A 118 7.96 3.74 10.18
CA LEU A 118 7.50 2.76 9.20
C LEU A 118 6.58 1.68 9.78
N ILE A 119 6.28 1.73 11.08
CA ILE A 119 5.35 0.77 11.70
C ILE A 119 3.91 1.22 11.35
N PRO A 120 3.12 0.38 10.66
CA PRO A 120 1.74 0.70 10.38
C PRO A 120 0.90 0.68 11.66
N ILE A 121 0.11 1.73 11.87
CA ILE A 121 -0.77 1.87 13.02
C ILE A 121 -2.21 1.65 12.56
N LYS A 122 -2.91 0.75 13.25
CA LYS A 122 -4.33 0.44 13.04
C LYS A 122 -5.17 1.52 13.70
N VAL A 123 -5.54 2.52 12.90
CA VAL A 123 -6.42 3.63 13.29
C VAL A 123 -7.23 4.03 12.07
N ASP A 124 -8.53 4.29 12.24
CA ASP A 124 -9.35 4.88 11.19
C ASP A 124 -8.89 6.32 10.87
N PRO A 125 -8.35 6.59 9.66
CA PRO A 125 -7.89 7.92 9.30
C PRO A 125 -9.04 8.92 9.13
N CYS A 126 -10.29 8.49 8.87
CA CYS A 126 -11.43 9.39 8.77
C CYS A 126 -11.78 10.04 10.11
N SER A 127 -11.44 9.39 11.21
CA SER A 127 -11.66 9.89 12.56
C SER A 127 -10.73 11.03 12.98
N PHE A 128 -9.65 11.28 12.23
CA PHE A 128 -8.67 12.31 12.53
C PHE A 128 -8.60 13.40 11.46
N ASN A 129 -8.34 14.62 11.90
CA ASN A 129 -8.09 15.76 11.02
C ASN A 129 -6.61 15.83 10.61
N PHE A 130 -6.35 16.54 9.51
CA PHE A 130 -4.97 16.82 9.12
C PHE A 130 -4.31 17.76 10.13
N PRO A 131 -3.02 17.57 10.46
CA PRO A 131 -2.34 18.36 11.47
C PRO A 131 -2.23 19.83 11.05
N SER A 132 -2.70 20.72 11.93
CA SER A 132 -2.58 22.16 11.78
C SER A 132 -1.11 22.63 11.85
N ALA A 133 -0.82 23.87 11.44
CA ALA A 133 0.52 24.44 11.57
C ALA A 133 0.97 24.53 13.04
N ALA A 134 0.03 24.75 13.97
CA ALA A 134 0.29 24.77 15.40
C ALA A 134 0.69 23.38 15.91
N THR A 135 -0.05 22.33 15.55
CA THR A 135 0.26 20.94 15.90
C THR A 135 1.61 20.48 15.32
N LYS A 136 1.96 20.97 14.14
CA LYS A 136 3.28 20.73 13.52
C LYS A 136 4.41 21.47 14.25
N ALA A 137 4.16 22.63 14.84
CA ALA A 137 5.14 23.36 15.65
C ALA A 137 5.19 22.87 17.11
N ALA A 138 4.11 22.25 17.59
CA ALA A 138 3.98 21.77 18.96
C ALA A 138 5.12 20.79 19.28
N THR A 139 5.93 21.19 20.27
CA THR A 139 7.03 20.40 20.84
C THR A 139 6.65 19.86 22.21
N TYR A 140 5.68 20.49 22.87
CA TYR A 140 5.24 20.17 24.22
C TYR A 140 3.86 19.52 24.22
N GLU A 141 3.63 18.61 25.18
CA GLU A 141 2.41 17.80 25.28
C GLU A 141 1.14 18.63 25.58
N SER A 142 1.31 19.83 26.14
CA SER A 142 0.21 20.72 26.56
C SER A 142 -0.50 21.43 25.41
N GLU A 143 0.01 21.33 24.18
CA GLU A 143 -0.53 21.99 22.98
C GLU A 143 -1.10 20.97 21.97
N LEU A 144 -1.33 19.72 22.39
CA LEU A 144 -1.77 18.66 21.50
C LEU A 144 -3.29 18.60 21.41
N ASP A 145 -3.81 18.76 20.20
CA ASP A 145 -5.23 18.59 19.92
C ASP A 145 -5.61 17.10 19.84
N PRO A 146 -6.62 16.64 20.60
CA PRO A 146 -7.04 15.23 20.63
C PRO A 146 -7.67 14.76 19.31
N THR A 147 -8.00 15.66 18.40
CA THR A 147 -8.59 15.34 17.09
C THR A 147 -7.54 15.17 15.98
N GLU A 148 -6.29 15.54 16.25
CA GLU A 148 -5.21 15.58 15.25
C GLU A 148 -4.05 14.61 15.56
N VAL A 149 -3.90 14.20 16.83
CA VAL A 149 -2.71 13.47 17.30
C VAL A 149 -3.07 12.18 18.01
N VAL A 150 -2.39 11.09 17.67
CA VAL A 150 -2.40 9.83 18.44
C VAL A 150 -1.05 9.64 19.11
N LYS A 151 -1.04 9.46 20.43
CA LYS A 151 0.19 9.34 21.21
C LYS A 151 0.48 7.90 21.60
N PHE A 152 1.72 7.47 21.38
CA PHE A 152 2.24 6.20 21.87
C PHE A 152 3.45 6.44 22.77
N ARG A 153 3.68 5.54 23.72
CA ARG A 153 4.84 5.53 24.61
C ARG A 153 5.51 4.17 24.56
N LEU A 154 6.84 4.17 24.56
CA LEU A 154 7.66 2.98 24.66
C LEU A 154 8.67 3.18 25.78
N LYS A 155 8.51 2.44 26.87
CA LYS A 155 9.41 2.46 28.02
C LYS A 155 9.85 1.05 28.36
N VAL A 156 11.06 0.70 27.97
CA VAL A 156 11.60 -0.66 28.13
C VAL A 156 12.99 -0.60 28.75
N LYS A 157 13.20 -1.43 29.78
CA LYS A 157 14.49 -1.66 30.40
C LYS A 157 14.86 -3.13 30.29
N CYS A 158 16.04 -3.41 29.74
CA CYS A 158 16.57 -4.75 29.61
C CYS A 158 17.32 -5.12 30.89
N MET A 159 16.91 -6.20 31.54
CA MET A 159 17.52 -6.70 32.77
C MET A 159 17.87 -8.17 32.62
N ARG A 160 18.95 -8.57 33.29
CA ARG A 160 19.33 -9.98 33.41
C ARG A 160 18.83 -10.48 34.74
N GLU A 161 18.07 -11.57 34.73
CA GLU A 161 17.61 -12.21 35.96
C GLU A 161 18.80 -12.74 36.78
N ALA A 162 18.73 -12.55 38.10
CA ALA A 162 19.73 -13.02 39.05
C ALA A 162 19.64 -14.55 39.18
N GLY A 163 20.37 -15.27 38.34
CA GLY A 163 20.38 -16.74 38.29
C GLY A 163 20.43 -17.33 36.88
N ALA A 164 20.22 -16.51 35.85
CA ALA A 164 20.25 -16.96 34.46
C ALA A 164 21.68 -17.32 34.01
N GLY A 165 21.87 -18.57 33.56
CA GLY A 165 23.12 -19.05 32.95
C GLY A 165 23.54 -18.23 31.74
N ARG A 166 24.83 -18.28 31.34
CA ARG A 166 25.40 -17.43 30.26
C ARG A 166 24.62 -17.52 28.93
N ASP A 167 23.96 -18.65 28.66
CA ASP A 167 23.21 -18.93 27.42
C ASP A 167 21.75 -18.46 27.41
N GLN A 168 21.15 -18.07 28.54
CA GLN A 168 19.74 -17.68 28.57
C GLN A 168 19.56 -16.24 28.04
N GLU A 169 18.63 -16.04 27.09
CA GLU A 169 18.34 -14.70 26.56
C GLU A 169 17.83 -13.77 27.69
N PRO A 170 18.35 -12.54 27.80
CA PRO A 170 17.93 -11.62 28.84
C PRO A 170 16.50 -11.12 28.62
N VAL A 171 15.82 -10.78 29.72
CA VAL A 171 14.44 -10.27 29.70
C VAL A 171 14.41 -8.93 28.96
N ASN A 172 13.50 -8.79 28.00
CA ASN A 172 13.38 -7.62 27.11
C ASN A 172 14.61 -7.36 26.22
N SER A 173 15.34 -8.41 25.82
CA SER A 173 16.42 -8.25 24.85
C SER A 173 15.93 -7.85 23.45
N LYS A 174 14.75 -8.33 23.03
CA LYS A 174 14.14 -8.00 21.73
C LYS A 174 12.94 -7.10 21.98
N ILE A 175 12.95 -5.92 21.36
CA ILE A 175 11.85 -4.97 21.43
C ILE A 175 10.97 -5.14 20.20
N PHE A 176 9.69 -5.41 20.43
CA PHE A 176 8.68 -5.63 19.39
C PHE A 176 7.64 -4.50 19.37
N SER A 177 6.94 -4.35 18.26
CA SER A 177 5.85 -3.36 18.10
C SER A 177 4.74 -3.51 19.13
N LYS A 178 4.42 -4.72 19.61
CA LYS A 178 3.42 -4.92 20.68
C LYS A 178 3.71 -4.21 22.00
N GLN A 179 4.94 -3.76 22.22
CA GLN A 179 5.32 -3.02 23.43
C GLN A 179 5.05 -1.52 23.32
N LEU A 180 4.52 -1.05 22.19
CA LEU A 180 4.04 0.31 22.02
C LEU A 180 2.72 0.47 22.76
N GLU A 181 2.73 1.25 23.84
CA GLU A 181 1.53 1.54 24.63
C GLU A 181 0.86 2.79 24.08
N TRP A 182 -0.42 2.69 23.70
CA TRP A 182 -1.22 3.87 23.39
C TRP A 182 -1.52 4.66 24.67
N VAL A 183 -1.32 5.98 24.62
CA VAL A 183 -1.64 6.90 25.71
C VAL A 183 -2.75 7.83 25.23
N PRO A 184 -3.99 7.67 25.69
CA PRO A 184 -5.11 8.51 25.25
C PRO A 184 -4.92 9.97 25.66
N ILE A 185 -5.34 10.88 24.79
CA ILE A 185 -5.37 12.32 25.06
C ILE A 185 -6.82 12.79 25.12
N GLY A 186 -7.22 13.41 26.24
CA GLY A 186 -8.57 13.97 26.40
C GLY A 186 -9.68 12.92 26.22
N GLU A 187 -10.62 13.19 25.33
CA GLU A 187 -11.81 12.35 25.07
C GLU A 187 -11.53 11.10 24.21
N GLN A 188 -10.27 10.87 23.81
CA GLN A 188 -9.93 9.72 22.98
C GLN A 188 -10.19 8.36 23.66
N GLU A 189 -10.07 8.29 24.98
CA GLU A 189 -10.31 7.05 25.74
C GLU A 189 -11.75 6.55 25.57
N GLU A 190 -12.73 7.47 25.62
CA GLU A 190 -14.14 7.15 25.42
C GLU A 190 -14.45 6.88 23.94
N ARG A 191 -13.90 7.70 23.04
CA ARG A 191 -14.14 7.60 21.59
C ARG A 191 -13.64 6.29 20.99
N PHE A 192 -12.49 5.81 21.46
CA PHE A 192 -11.82 4.61 20.95
C PHE A 192 -11.91 3.42 21.92
N ALA A 193 -12.91 3.41 22.81
CA ALA A 193 -13.09 2.33 23.78
C ALA A 193 -13.19 0.93 23.12
N ASN A 194 -13.85 0.86 21.95
CA ASN A 194 -14.08 -0.38 21.20
C ASN A 194 -13.01 -0.67 20.13
N ASP A 195 -12.31 0.35 19.64
CA ASP A 195 -11.31 0.23 18.56
C ASP A 195 -10.04 0.99 18.96
N ARG A 196 -9.23 0.33 19.79
CA ARG A 196 -8.05 0.94 20.40
C ARG A 196 -6.93 1.08 19.36
N PRO A 197 -6.29 2.25 19.26
CA PRO A 197 -5.10 2.42 18.44
C PRO A 197 -4.00 1.43 18.84
N GLU A 198 -3.61 0.57 17.91
CA GLU A 198 -2.56 -0.42 18.09
C GLU A 198 -1.72 -0.58 16.81
N PRO A 199 -0.49 -1.08 16.88
CA PRO A 199 0.25 -1.47 15.68
C PRO A 199 -0.47 -2.61 14.95
N VAL A 200 -0.54 -2.55 13.62
CA VAL A 200 -1.22 -3.60 12.81
C VAL A 200 -0.58 -4.97 13.05
N HIS A 201 0.75 -5.03 13.00
CA HIS A 201 1.50 -6.24 13.29
C HIS A 201 2.21 -6.11 14.64
N SER A 202 2.05 -7.11 15.49
CA SER A 202 2.53 -7.12 16.88
C SER A 202 3.96 -7.67 17.05
N ASP A 203 4.51 -8.25 15.99
CA ASP A 203 5.78 -9.00 15.96
C ASP A 203 6.91 -8.28 15.20
N ILE A 204 6.71 -7.02 14.80
CA ILE A 204 7.75 -6.23 14.15
C ILE A 204 8.87 -5.95 15.15
N LEU A 205 10.05 -6.51 14.91
CA LEU A 205 11.25 -6.22 15.70
C LEU A 205 11.70 -4.78 15.43
N ILE A 206 11.77 -3.96 16.48
CA ILE A 206 12.22 -2.56 16.41
C ILE A 206 13.72 -2.49 16.66
N THR A 207 14.17 -3.04 17.78
CA THR A 207 15.58 -3.01 18.18
C THR A 207 15.93 -4.16 19.13
N ARG A 208 17.22 -4.37 19.36
CA ARG A 208 17.73 -5.31 20.35
C ARG A 208 18.53 -4.57 21.40
N LEU A 209 18.24 -4.87 22.66
CA LEU A 209 18.91 -4.34 23.83
C LEU A 209 19.80 -5.40 24.50
N ARG A 210 20.80 -4.92 25.22
CA ARG A 210 21.63 -5.68 26.15
C ARG A 210 21.27 -5.31 27.59
N PRO A 211 21.55 -6.20 28.57
CA PRO A 211 21.26 -5.93 29.98
C PRO A 211 21.87 -4.60 30.43
N GLY A 212 21.08 -3.79 31.13
CA GLY A 212 21.46 -2.44 31.59
C GLY A 212 21.08 -1.32 30.62
N GLN A 213 20.72 -1.63 29.38
CA GLN A 213 20.20 -0.64 28.43
C GLN A 213 18.72 -0.39 28.65
N GLU A 214 18.32 0.86 28.41
CA GLU A 214 16.93 1.31 28.49
C GLU A 214 16.61 2.26 27.33
N ILE A 215 15.35 2.23 26.92
CA ILE A 215 14.75 3.12 25.94
C ILE A 215 13.49 3.71 26.57
N ASP A 216 13.40 5.04 26.57
CA ASP A 216 12.22 5.80 26.97
C ASP A 216 11.93 6.85 25.89
N LEU A 217 10.82 6.66 25.18
CA LEU A 217 10.40 7.54 24.10
C LEU A 217 8.88 7.67 24.01
N THR A 218 8.46 8.82 23.51
CA THR A 218 7.08 9.18 23.21
C THR A 218 6.96 9.46 21.72
N MET A 219 5.90 9.01 21.08
CA MET A 219 5.66 9.14 19.65
C MET A 219 4.33 9.80 19.40
N HIS A 220 4.31 10.75 18.46
CA HIS A 220 3.08 11.38 17.97
C HIS A 220 2.84 10.92 16.54
N CYS A 221 1.64 10.39 16.31
CA CYS A 221 1.15 10.02 14.99
C CYS A 221 0.25 11.12 14.45
N HIS A 222 0.38 11.38 13.15
CA HIS A 222 -0.44 12.34 12.44
C HIS A 222 -1.00 11.72 11.17
N LYS A 223 -2.17 12.21 10.77
CA LYS A 223 -2.75 11.92 9.47
C LYS A 223 -1.95 12.62 8.38
N GLY A 224 -1.54 11.85 7.37
CA GLY A 224 -0.77 12.34 6.23
C GLY A 224 -1.08 11.53 4.97
N ASN A 225 -0.49 11.95 3.86
CA ASN A 225 -0.56 11.26 2.57
C ASN A 225 0.83 11.14 1.97
N ASN A 226 0.97 10.35 0.91
CA ASN A 226 2.23 10.05 0.23
C ASN A 226 2.43 10.95 -1.02
N CYS A 227 1.78 12.11 -1.06
CA CYS A 227 1.86 13.06 -2.18
C CYS A 227 2.14 14.49 -1.67
N GLY A 228 2.76 15.32 -2.51
CA GLY A 228 3.09 16.72 -2.22
C GLY A 228 4.42 16.93 -1.50
N GLU A 229 4.71 18.19 -1.18
CA GLU A 229 6.03 18.64 -0.66
C GLU A 229 6.44 18.01 0.68
N ARG A 230 5.48 17.47 1.44
CA ARG A 230 5.73 16.81 2.73
C ARG A 230 5.27 15.35 2.75
N GLY A 231 4.99 14.77 1.58
CA GLY A 231 4.59 13.38 1.45
C GLY A 231 5.73 12.42 1.79
N HIS A 232 5.40 11.26 2.34
CA HIS A 232 6.35 10.18 2.62
C HIS A 232 5.69 8.80 2.43
N ALA A 233 6.47 7.82 1.99
CA ALA A 233 5.98 6.46 1.69
C ALA A 233 5.35 5.74 2.90
N LYS A 234 5.68 6.17 4.11
CA LYS A 234 5.10 5.65 5.37
C LYS A 234 3.59 5.84 5.49
N TRP A 235 3.03 6.80 4.73
CA TRP A 235 1.60 7.04 4.67
C TRP A 235 0.90 6.28 3.54
N SER A 236 1.61 5.46 2.76
CA SER A 236 0.97 4.63 1.75
C SER A 236 0.15 3.53 2.44
N PRO A 237 -1.17 3.43 2.20
CA PRO A 237 -2.02 2.41 2.83
C PRO A 237 -1.84 1.02 2.23
N VAL A 238 -1.31 0.93 1.02
CA VAL A 238 -1.17 -0.32 0.28
C VAL A 238 0.29 -0.75 0.27
N ALA A 239 0.56 -2.04 0.45
CA ALA A 239 1.90 -2.59 0.27
C ALA A 239 2.33 -2.46 -1.19
N THR A 240 1.48 -2.91 -2.11
CA THR A 240 1.62 -2.69 -3.54
C THR A 240 0.24 -2.66 -4.20
N ALA A 241 0.06 -1.79 -5.18
CA ALA A 241 -1.09 -1.77 -6.05
C ALA A 241 -0.62 -1.76 -7.50
N TRP A 242 -1.02 -2.78 -8.25
CA TRP A 242 -0.66 -2.96 -9.65
C TRP A 242 -1.83 -3.57 -10.41
N TYR A 243 -1.77 -3.49 -11.74
CA TYR A 243 -2.75 -4.13 -12.61
C TYR A 243 -2.02 -4.75 -13.79
N ARG A 244 -2.66 -5.71 -14.44
CA ARG A 244 -2.24 -6.28 -15.72
C ARG A 244 -3.43 -6.35 -16.65
N LEU A 245 -3.15 -6.28 -17.95
CA LEU A 245 -4.15 -6.60 -18.96
C LEU A 245 -4.41 -8.11 -18.95
N LEU A 246 -5.65 -8.50 -19.23
CA LEU A 246 -6.02 -9.91 -19.32
C LEU A 246 -5.33 -10.52 -20.55
N PRO A 247 -4.47 -11.53 -20.40
CA PRO A 247 -3.85 -12.18 -21.55
C PRO A 247 -4.91 -12.99 -22.31
N ARG A 248 -4.89 -12.86 -23.63
CA ARG A 248 -5.63 -13.72 -24.55
C ARG A 248 -4.61 -14.44 -25.42
N ILE A 249 -4.67 -15.77 -25.44
CA ILE A 249 -3.81 -16.62 -26.25
C ILE A 249 -4.71 -17.27 -27.28
N ASP A 250 -4.53 -16.89 -28.54
CA ASP A 250 -5.23 -17.51 -29.68
C ASP A 250 -4.27 -18.49 -30.36
N ILE A 251 -4.66 -19.77 -30.41
CA ILE A 251 -3.92 -20.81 -31.13
C ILE A 251 -4.36 -20.73 -32.60
N VAL A 252 -3.42 -20.36 -33.48
CA VAL A 252 -3.71 -20.07 -34.89
C VAL A 252 -3.87 -21.34 -35.73
N GLU A 253 -3.12 -22.39 -35.37
CA GLU A 253 -3.09 -23.68 -36.07
C GLU A 253 -3.19 -24.79 -35.05
N ASP A 254 -3.84 -25.90 -35.43
CA ASP A 254 -3.97 -27.06 -34.56
C ASP A 254 -2.58 -27.66 -34.29
N VAL A 255 -2.21 -27.73 -33.01
CA VAL A 255 -0.94 -28.32 -32.56
C VAL A 255 -1.25 -29.69 -31.97
N GLU A 256 -0.66 -30.75 -32.53
CA GLU A 256 -0.89 -32.14 -32.14
C GLU A 256 0.41 -32.84 -31.72
N GLY A 257 0.29 -33.94 -30.96
CA GLY A 257 1.41 -34.82 -30.62
C GLY A 257 2.41 -34.21 -29.64
N GLU A 258 3.71 -34.46 -29.85
CA GLU A 258 4.80 -34.01 -28.97
C GLU A 258 4.87 -32.48 -28.85
N ASP A 259 4.50 -31.75 -29.91
CA ASP A 259 4.50 -30.28 -29.92
C ASP A 259 3.43 -29.70 -28.99
N ALA A 260 2.30 -30.39 -28.79
CA ALA A 260 1.25 -29.98 -27.87
C ALA A 260 1.67 -30.19 -26.40
N GLU A 261 2.39 -31.28 -26.13
CA GLU A 261 2.96 -31.54 -24.80
C GLU A 261 4.02 -30.50 -24.43
N ALA A 262 4.87 -30.11 -25.40
CA ALA A 262 5.86 -29.05 -25.23
C ALA A 262 5.23 -27.66 -25.03
N LEU A 263 4.02 -27.40 -25.54
CA LEU A 263 3.33 -26.12 -25.42
C LEU A 263 2.64 -25.92 -24.06
N VAL A 264 2.27 -27.00 -23.38
CA VAL A 264 1.66 -26.97 -22.05
C VAL A 264 2.70 -26.92 -20.92
N GLN A 265 3.91 -27.43 -21.16
CA GLN A 265 5.05 -27.38 -20.23
C GLN A 265 5.61 -25.96 -20.06
#